data_AF-A0A139XHF7-F1
#
_entry.id   AF-A0A139XHF7-F1
#
_cell.length_a   1.000
_cell.length_b   1.000
_cell.length_c   1.000
_cell.angle_alpha   90.00
_cell.angle_beta   90.00
_cell.angle_gamma   90.00
#
_symmetry.space_group_name_H-M   'P 1'
#
loop_
_entity.id
_entity.type
_entity.pdbx_description
1 polymer ?
#
loop_
_entity_poly.entity_id
_entity_poly.type
_entity_poly.pdbx_seq_one_letter_code
_entity_poly.pdbx_strand_id
1 'polypeptide(L)' 'MEIEDLGVSVEEYLAGLETGIDVLELKRLVLRGIPENLALEVMEIVKRVTDGTATPEEVVRGLMILTPSLRDKLES' A
#
# COMPACT_ATOMS: atom_id res chain seq x y z
N MET A 1 13.65 -14.51 -8.25
CA MET A 1 12.53 -13.56 -8.17
C MET A 1 11.58 -13.97 -9.26
N GLU A 2 10.44 -14.56 -8.88
CA GLU A 2 9.39 -14.86 -9.86
C GLU A 2 8.59 -13.59 -10.13
N ILE A 3 8.19 -13.38 -11.38
CA ILE A 3 7.29 -12.28 -11.73
C ILE A 3 5.89 -12.75 -11.31
N GLU A 4 5.31 -12.12 -10.29
CA GLU A 4 3.92 -12.35 -9.91
C GLU A 4 3.00 -11.77 -10.99
N ASP A 5 2.15 -12.63 -11.57
CA ASP A 5 1.04 -12.19 -12.42
C ASP A 5 -0.12 -11.72 -11.53
N LEU A 6 -0.32 -10.40 -11.51
CA LEU A 6 -1.36 -9.75 -10.71
C LEU A 6 -2.68 -9.57 -11.47
N GLY A 7 -2.78 -10.08 -12.70
CA GLY A 7 -3.97 -9.96 -13.55
C GLY A 7 -4.34 -8.50 -13.84
N VAL A 8 -3.36 -7.60 -13.88
CA VAL A 8 -3.55 -6.17 -14.18
C VAL A 8 -3.45 -5.95 -15.68
N SER A 9 -4.51 -5.41 -16.28
CA SER A 9 -4.46 -5.01 -17.69
C SER A 9 -3.64 -3.74 -17.88
N VAL A 10 -3.19 -3.48 -19.10
CA VAL A 10 -2.46 -2.24 -19.42
C VAL A 10 -3.34 -1.01 -19.16
N GLU A 11 -4.63 -1.09 -19.47
CA GLU A 11 -5.60 -0.02 -19.25
C GLU A 11 -5.79 0.26 -17.76
N GLU A 12 -5.90 -0.78 -16.93
CA GLU A 12 -5.97 -0.64 -15.47
C GLU A 12 -4.69 0.01 -14.91
N TYR A 13 -3.53 -0.41 -15.41
CA TYR A 13 -2.24 0.18 -15.04
C TYR A 13 -2.16 1.68 -15.40
N LEU A 14 -2.54 2.04 -16.62
CA LEU A 14 -2.52 3.44 -17.07
C LEU A 14 -3.51 4.30 -16.30
N ALA A 15 -4.72 3.80 -16.04
CA ALA A 15 -5.72 4.50 -15.21
C ALA A 15 -5.20 4.73 -13.77
N GLY A 16 -4.51 3.74 -13.20
CA GLY A 16 -3.82 3.87 -11.92
C GLY A 16 -2.80 5.01 -11.94
N LEU A 17 -1.91 5.02 -12.93
CA LEU A 17 -0.90 6.06 -13.08
C LEU A 17 -1.50 7.47 -13.22
N GLU A 18 -2.59 7.63 -13.97
CA GLU A 18 -3.29 8.91 -14.09
C GLU A 18 -3.82 9.44 -12.75
N THR A 19 -4.20 8.53 -11.84
CA THR A 19 -4.64 8.87 -10.48
C THR A 19 -3.51 8.92 -9.46
N GLY A 20 -2.26 8.66 -9.88
CA GLY A 20 -1.08 8.63 -9.01
C GLY A 20 -0.96 7.36 -8.16
N ILE A 21 -1.69 6.29 -8.50
CA ILE A 21 -1.70 5.02 -7.78
C ILE A 21 -0.88 3.98 -8.57
N ASP A 22 0.13 3.40 -7.90
CA ASP A 22 0.77 2.17 -8.38
C ASP A 22 -0.16 0.98 -8.11
N VAL A 23 -0.97 0.62 -9.11
CA VAL A 23 -1.96 -0.46 -8.98
C VAL A 23 -1.31 -1.84 -8.83
N LEU A 24 -0.08 -2.03 -9.29
CA LEU A 24 0.63 -3.30 -9.09
C LEU A 24 1.00 -3.46 -7.62
N GLU A 25 1.52 -2.40 -7.00
CA GLU A 25 1.81 -2.41 -5.57
C GLU A 25 0.55 -2.53 -4.72
N LEU A 26 -0.52 -1.82 -5.09
CA LEU A 26 -1.82 -1.95 -4.41
C LEU A 26 -2.30 -3.41 -4.41
N LYS A 27 -2.30 -4.08 -5.56
CA LYS A 27 -2.70 -5.49 -5.64
C LYS A 27 -1.78 -6.42 -4.86
N ARG A 28 -0.47 -6.17 -4.85
CA ARG A 28 0.48 -6.94 -4.03
C ARG A 28 0.17 -6.84 -2.55
N LEU A 29 -0.13 -5.63 -2.05
CA LEU A 29 -0.49 -5.42 -0.65
C LEU A 29 -1.82 -6.11 -0.32
N VAL A 30 -2.82 -6.00 -1.20
CA VAL A 30 -4.10 -6.70 -1.02
C VAL A 30 -3.92 -8.22 -0.99
N LEU A 31 -3.12 -8.79 -1.88
CA LEU A 31 -2.79 -10.23 -1.89
C LEU A 31 -2.05 -10.68 -0.62
N ARG A 32 -1.31 -9.78 0.03
CA ARG A 32 -0.67 -10.01 1.34
C ARG A 32 -1.63 -9.89 2.52
N GLY A 33 -2.93 -9.74 2.27
CA GLY A 33 -3.97 -9.64 3.29
C GLY A 33 -4.03 -8.28 3.97
N ILE A 34 -3.63 -7.21 3.26
CA ILE A 34 -3.87 -5.83 3.71
C ILE A 34 -5.17 -5.34 3.09
N PRO A 35 -6.17 -4.87 3.87
CA PRO A 35 -7.36 -4.23 3.33
C PRO A 35 -6.99 -3.08 2.39
N GLU A 36 -7.74 -2.91 1.30
CA GLU A 36 -7.43 -1.94 0.24
C GLU A 36 -7.27 -0.50 0.77
N ASN A 37 -8.13 -0.08 1.70
CA ASN A 37 -8.03 1.25 2.33
C ASN A 37 -6.72 1.42 3.11
N LEU A 38 -6.27 0.38 3.83
CA LEU A 38 -5.01 0.40 4.57
C LEU A 38 -3.80 0.29 3.63
N ALA A 39 -3.93 -0.43 2.51
CA ALA A 39 -2.92 -0.51 1.48
C ALA A 39 -2.68 0.87 0.83
N LEU A 40 -3.75 1.59 0.47
CA LEU A 40 -3.65 2.97 -0.02
C LEU A 40 -3.03 3.91 1.01
N GLU A 41 -3.43 3.80 2.28
CA GLU A 41 -2.87 4.61 3.36
C GLU A 41 -1.36 4.37 3.54
N VAL A 42 -0.91 3.10 3.57
CA VAL A 42 0.51 2.82 3.73
C VAL A 42 1.33 3.22 2.50
N MET A 43 0.76 3.17 1.29
CA MET A 43 1.42 3.69 0.09
C MET A 43 1.67 5.20 0.19
N GLU A 44 0.70 5.97 0.71
CA GLU A 44 0.89 7.40 0.97
C GLU A 44 1.97 7.65 2.04
N ILE A 45 1.95 6.88 3.13
CA ILE A 45 2.96 6.96 4.19
C ILE A 45 4.35 6.64 3.63
N VAL A 46 4.49 5.58 2.83
CA VAL A 46 5.77 5.20 2.20
C VAL A 46 6.30 6.32 1.30
N LYS A 47 5.43 6.99 0.55
CA LYS A 47 5.81 8.17 -0.23
C LYS A 47 6.36 9.28 0.68
N ARG A 48 5.65 9.64 1.75
CA ARG A 48 6.11 10.65 2.72
C ARG A 48 7.42 10.27 3.41
N VAL A 49 7.60 8.98 3.73
CA VAL A 49 8.84 8.45 4.31
C VAL A 49 10.00 8.61 3.32
N THR A 50 9.77 8.25 2.06
CA THR A 50 10.78 8.39 0.98
C THR A 50 11.14 9.86 0.76
N ASP A 51 10.14 10.74 0.82
CA ASP A 51 10.32 12.20 0.67
C ASP A 51 10.91 12.87 1.92
N GLY A 52 11.09 12.14 3.03
CA GLY A 52 11.60 12.67 4.29
C GLY A 52 10.62 13.63 5.00
N THR A 53 9.33 13.53 4.69
CA THR A 53 8.26 14.41 5.21
C THR A 53 7.32 13.71 6.19
N ALA A 54 7.46 12.40 6.39
CA ALA A 54 6.63 11.64 7.31
C ALA A 54 6.88 12.03 8.77
N THR A 55 5.81 12.14 9.56
CA THR A 55 5.92 12.29 11.02
C THR A 55 6.23 10.94 11.69
N PRO A 56 6.77 10.94 12.93
CA PRO A 56 6.94 9.70 13.69
C PRO A 56 5.64 8.89 13.83
N GLU A 57 4.50 9.55 14.01
CA GLU A 57 3.19 8.92 14.12
C GLU A 57 2.78 8.24 12.81
N GLU A 58 3.04 8.88 11.65
CA GLU A 58 2.80 8.28 10.34
C GLU A 58 3.70 7.06 10.11
N VAL A 59 4.97 7.11 10.53
CA VAL A 59 5.87 5.95 10.46
C VAL A 59 5.33 4.79 11.31
N VAL A 60 4.94 5.06 12.55
CA VAL A 60 4.34 4.04 13.43
C VAL A 60 3.06 3.49 12.82
N ARG A 61 2.21 4.34 12.26
CA ARG A 61 0.98 3.96 11.57
C ARG A 61 1.27 3.00 10.41
N GLY A 62 2.24 3.31 9.56
CA GLY A 62 2.66 2.43 8.46
C GLY A 62 3.16 1.08 8.97
N LEU A 63 3.96 1.06 10.04
CA LEU A 63 4.42 -0.20 10.67
C LEU A 63 3.27 -1.03 11.24
N MET A 64 2.27 -0.39 11.85
CA MET A 64 1.07 -1.08 12.33
C MET A 64 0.28 -1.69 11.18
N ILE A 65 0.12 -0.97 10.07
CA ILE A 65 -0.55 -1.48 8.87
C ILE A 65 0.20 -2.69 8.31
N LEU A 66 1.53 -2.65 8.22
CA LEU A 66 2.33 -3.73 7.63
C LEU A 66 2.47 -4.97 8.53
N THR A 67 2.20 -4.83 9.84
CA THR A 67 2.35 -5.92 10.81
C THR A 67 1.00 -6.58 11.08
N PRO A 68 0.76 -7.84 10.67
CA PRO A 68 -0.57 -8.47 10.77
C PRO A 68 -1.20 -8.39 12.17
N SER A 69 -0.44 -8.73 13.22
CA SER A 69 -0.93 -8.71 14.61
C SER A 69 -1.24 -7.32 15.17
N LEU A 70 -0.71 -6.26 14.55
CA LEU A 70 -1.04 -4.88 14.88
C LEU A 70 -2.17 -4.35 13.99
N ARG A 71 -2.24 -4.82 12.75
CA ARG A 71 -3.29 -4.48 11.78
C ARG A 71 -4.68 -4.88 12.27
N ASP A 72 -4.82 -6.03 12.92
CA ASP A 72 -6.08 -6.47 13.52
C ASP A 72 -6.65 -5.47 14.56
N LYS A 73 -5.81 -4.60 15.13
CA LYS A 73 -6.23 -3.55 16.09
C LYS A 73 -6.70 -2.27 15.42
N LEU A 74 -6.61 -2.18 14.09
CA LEU A 74 -6.98 -1.03 13.28
C LEU A 74 -8.37 -1.19 12.65
N GLU A 75 -8.84 -2.43 12.55
CA GLU A 75 -10.14 -2.81 11.98
C GLU A 75 -11.28 -2.80 13.02
N SER A 76 -11.00 -2.33 14.25
CA SER A 76 -11.95 -2.22 15.37
C SER A 76 -12.85 -1.00 15.29
#